data_AF-A0A2K3JJ08-F1
#
_entry.id   AF-A0A2K3JJ08-F1
#
_cell.length_a   1.000
_cell.length_b   1.000
_cell.length_c   1.000
_cell.angle_alpha   90.00
_cell.angle_beta   90.00
_cell.angle_gamma   90.00
#
_symmetry.space_group_name_H-M   'P 1'
#
loop_
_entity.id
_entity.type
_entity.pdbx_description
1 polymer ?
#
loop_
_entity_poly.entity_id
_entity_poly.type
_entity_poly.pdbx_seq_one_letter_code
_entity_poly.pdbx_strand_id
1 'polypeptide(L)'
;MATHSIAYTRTPENVIWPPIPGNMKGNEPIFKVGPIKPLSDFYPEITGVTRDVDIVELITQINESMILGYLQNLTSFGPRVTGETGCVLAAEYLYNEFASMGLEVRYHNWITGGYNSNNVEATLPGNDPESDDIYIVCGHYDTVPGSPGADDDGSGVAAVLAAAQVMKQCEFNHTIRFVAFSGEEEGLFGSYKYAQDAYNNGDDIKGVLNADMIGFALNENQAGSLNVFEDDQSEWLYDFTFDVNELYDDYIDLQLIHAGLTWGSDHYYFWEYGYSALFYHEYEFNHYYHSPNDVIATMNLTYDVKGTRLIVATLASLAQVNIINSPPNPPTITGPRYGKINVDYSFTTNPVTDPDEDQVFCLWDWGDGSQSGWLGPFDSGQIFSGTHHWSEPGVYSIQVKAKDTYGEVSAWSEPFSITITSKVFLLGLVQDVNTSGEVTLLTMKRGIELSFNPFNVNRLSSVQVVILDDEVQGYIGRRFLFGQFYALALSD
;
A
#
# COMPACT_ATOMS: atom_id res chain seq x y z
N MET A 1 -8.00 18.98 -18.30
CA MET A 1 -9.46 19.02 -18.50
C MET A 1 -9.77 18.87 -19.99
N ALA A 2 -9.76 17.64 -20.49
CA ALA A 2 -10.51 17.31 -21.69
C ALA A 2 -11.87 16.83 -21.17
N THR A 3 -12.91 17.62 -21.39
CA THR A 3 -14.29 17.18 -21.16
C THR A 3 -14.54 16.00 -22.09
N HIS A 4 -14.60 14.79 -21.55
CA HIS A 4 -14.93 13.61 -22.32
C HIS A 4 -16.42 13.62 -22.62
N SER A 5 -16.78 14.21 -23.77
CA SER A 5 -18.07 13.96 -24.39
C SER A 5 -18.04 12.56 -25.01
N ILE A 6 -18.10 11.51 -24.19
CA ILE A 6 -18.43 10.17 -24.69
C ILE A 6 -19.93 10.19 -24.96
N ALA A 7 -20.32 9.68 -26.13
CA ALA A 7 -21.67 9.73 -26.62
C ALA A 7 -22.63 8.95 -25.71
N TYR A 8 -23.28 9.66 -24.78
CA TYR A 8 -24.49 9.23 -24.10
C TYR A 8 -25.53 8.82 -25.14
N THR A 9 -25.83 7.53 -25.28
CA THR A 9 -27.13 7.07 -25.78
C THR A 9 -27.31 5.57 -25.58
N ARG A 10 -28.00 5.20 -24.50
CA ARG A 10 -29.11 4.26 -24.62
C ARG A 10 -30.32 4.83 -23.89
N THR A 11 -31.22 5.47 -24.64
CA THR A 11 -32.63 5.54 -24.23
C THR A 11 -33.24 4.13 -24.25
N PRO A 12 -34.21 3.85 -23.37
CA PRO A 12 -34.44 2.54 -22.79
C PRO A 12 -35.49 1.74 -23.58
N GLU A 13 -35.07 0.87 -24.49
CA GLU A 13 -35.94 -0.27 -24.87
C GLU A 13 -35.57 -1.55 -24.11
N ASN A 14 -34.38 -1.59 -23.48
CA ASN A 14 -33.87 -2.74 -22.71
C ASN A 14 -33.18 -2.30 -21.40
N VAL A 15 -33.58 -1.18 -20.79
CA VAL A 15 -33.11 -0.89 -19.43
C VAL A 15 -33.79 -1.89 -18.51
N ILE A 16 -32.97 -2.78 -17.95
CA ILE A 16 -33.32 -3.55 -16.77
C ILE A 16 -33.59 -2.49 -15.69
N TRP A 17 -34.87 -2.31 -15.36
CA TRP A 17 -35.22 -1.46 -14.23
C TRP A 17 -34.60 -2.08 -12.98
N PRO A 18 -34.06 -1.24 -12.07
CA PRO A 18 -33.33 -1.69 -10.89
C PRO A 18 -34.16 -2.69 -10.06
N PRO A 19 -33.50 -3.51 -9.20
CA PRO A 19 -34.20 -4.29 -8.19
C PRO A 19 -35.19 -3.40 -7.45
N ILE A 20 -36.34 -3.98 -7.11
CA ILE A 20 -37.34 -3.30 -6.29
C ILE A 20 -37.09 -3.87 -4.90
N PRO A 21 -36.55 -3.07 -3.95
CA PRO A 21 -36.39 -3.51 -2.57
C PRO A 21 -37.71 -4.13 -2.08
N GLY A 22 -37.65 -5.36 -1.58
CA GLY A 22 -38.75 -6.31 -1.47
C GLY A 22 -40.17 -5.74 -1.32
N ASN A 23 -40.64 -5.55 -0.08
CA ASN A 23 -42.04 -5.25 0.25
C ASN A 23 -42.58 -3.90 -0.28
N MET A 24 -41.84 -3.17 -1.14
CA MET A 24 -42.33 -1.97 -1.80
C MET A 24 -43.44 -2.29 -2.81
N LYS A 25 -44.63 -1.72 -2.59
CA LYS A 25 -45.77 -1.79 -3.54
C LYS A 25 -45.89 -0.49 -4.33
N GLY A 26 -45.35 -0.46 -5.55
CA GLY A 26 -45.57 0.64 -6.51
C GLY A 26 -44.29 1.36 -6.93
N ASN A 27 -44.45 2.47 -7.68
CA ASN A 27 -43.35 3.22 -8.31
C ASN A 27 -42.78 4.37 -7.45
N GLU A 28 -43.04 4.43 -6.14
CA GLU A 28 -42.47 5.47 -5.28
C GLU A 28 -41.93 4.90 -3.96
N PRO A 29 -40.72 5.33 -3.53
CA PRO A 29 -40.19 5.01 -2.22
C PRO A 29 -41.08 5.61 -1.11
N ILE A 30 -41.15 4.89 0.00
CA ILE A 30 -42.17 5.10 1.04
C ILE A 30 -41.99 6.45 1.78
N PHE A 31 -40.78 7.05 1.76
CA PHE A 31 -40.50 8.30 2.45
C PHE A 31 -39.97 9.38 1.50
N LYS A 32 -40.76 10.43 1.30
CA LYS A 32 -40.28 11.66 0.66
C LYS A 32 -39.45 12.45 1.64
N VAL A 33 -38.20 12.70 1.29
CA VAL A 33 -37.38 13.62 2.06
C VAL A 33 -37.81 15.06 1.71
N GLY A 34 -37.88 15.95 2.70
CA GLY A 34 -38.30 17.33 2.51
C GLY A 34 -37.30 18.13 1.66
N PRO A 35 -37.53 19.44 1.42
CA PRO A 35 -36.56 20.26 0.70
C PRO A 35 -35.24 20.33 1.50
N ILE A 36 -34.18 19.75 0.94
CA ILE A 36 -32.84 19.78 1.51
C ILE A 36 -31.98 20.80 0.78
N LYS A 37 -31.09 21.45 1.52
CA LYS A 37 -30.04 22.28 0.94
C LYS A 37 -28.95 21.34 0.41
N PRO A 38 -28.56 21.41 -0.87
CA PRO A 38 -27.43 20.64 -1.40
C PRO A 38 -26.23 20.79 -0.47
N LEU A 39 -25.61 19.67 -0.10
CA LEU A 39 -24.43 19.63 0.75
C LEU A 39 -23.20 19.99 -0.11
N SER A 40 -23.11 21.29 -0.43
CA SER A 40 -22.01 22.01 -1.10
C SER A 40 -21.88 21.87 -2.63
N ASP A 41 -21.49 22.99 -3.27
CA ASP A 41 -21.14 23.11 -4.70
C ASP A 41 -19.66 22.71 -4.97
N PHE A 42 -18.96 22.16 -3.97
CA PHE A 42 -17.54 21.86 -4.05
C PHE A 42 -17.35 20.36 -4.17
N TYR A 43 -17.21 19.89 -5.41
CA TYR A 43 -16.57 18.62 -5.70
C TYR A 43 -15.22 18.57 -4.98
N PRO A 44 -14.86 17.47 -4.30
CA PRO A 44 -13.53 17.36 -3.72
C PRO A 44 -12.51 17.63 -4.81
N GLU A 45 -11.47 18.44 -4.53
CA GLU A 45 -10.38 18.72 -5.46
C GLU A 45 -9.50 17.47 -5.61
N ILE A 46 -10.07 16.35 -6.08
CA ILE A 46 -9.30 15.14 -6.36
C ILE A 46 -8.62 15.35 -7.71
N THR A 47 -7.39 15.86 -7.67
CA THR A 47 -6.61 16.14 -8.87
C THR A 47 -6.04 14.87 -9.46
N GLY A 48 -6.86 14.16 -10.25
CA GLY A 48 -6.45 12.98 -11.03
C GLY A 48 -6.18 11.73 -10.19
N VAL A 49 -6.53 10.57 -10.74
CA VAL A 49 -6.18 9.28 -10.14
C VAL A 49 -4.76 8.91 -10.58
N THR A 50 -3.85 8.69 -9.62
CA THR A 50 -2.51 8.18 -9.89
C THR A 50 -2.42 6.73 -9.49
N ARG A 51 -1.80 5.88 -10.33
CA ARG A 51 -1.68 4.46 -10.01
C ARG A 51 -0.77 4.33 -8.81
N ASP A 52 -1.37 3.86 -7.73
CA ASP A 52 -0.66 3.56 -6.50
C ASP A 52 -0.33 2.07 -6.41
N VAL A 53 0.94 1.73 -6.17
CA VAL A 53 1.34 0.33 -6.01
C VAL A 53 0.68 -0.30 -4.79
N ASP A 54 0.37 0.51 -3.78
CA ASP A 54 -0.24 0.11 -2.51
C ASP A 54 -1.67 -0.36 -2.74
N ILE A 55 -2.40 0.35 -3.59
CA ILE A 55 -3.77 -0.01 -3.97
C ILE A 55 -3.76 -1.30 -4.80
N VAL A 56 -2.76 -1.52 -5.67
CA VAL A 56 -2.60 -2.79 -6.39
C VAL A 56 -2.39 -3.94 -5.41
N GLU A 57 -1.52 -3.75 -4.41
CA GLU A 57 -1.23 -4.79 -3.43
C GLU A 57 -2.43 -5.09 -2.53
N LEU A 58 -3.21 -4.07 -2.16
CA LEU A 58 -4.48 -4.23 -1.44
C LEU A 58 -5.50 -5.06 -2.23
N ILE A 59 -5.81 -4.68 -3.47
CA ILE A 59 -6.88 -5.33 -4.23
C ILE A 59 -6.51 -6.74 -4.69
N THR A 60 -5.21 -7.04 -4.86
CA THR A 60 -4.76 -8.39 -5.24
C THR A 60 -4.94 -9.42 -4.12
N GLN A 61 -5.03 -8.99 -2.86
CA GLN A 61 -5.38 -9.87 -1.73
C GLN A 61 -6.83 -10.38 -1.81
N ILE A 62 -7.73 -9.61 -2.44
CA ILE A 62 -9.13 -9.99 -2.65
C ILE A 62 -9.17 -11.08 -3.71
N ASN A 63 -9.70 -12.26 -3.35
CA ASN A 63 -9.75 -13.43 -4.21
C ASN A 63 -10.98 -14.29 -3.90
N GLU A 64 -11.26 -15.27 -4.76
CA GLU A 64 -12.47 -16.10 -4.64
C GLU A 64 -12.58 -16.84 -3.31
N SER A 65 -11.46 -17.23 -2.69
CA SER A 65 -11.49 -17.93 -1.40
C SER A 65 -11.93 -17.02 -0.27
N MET A 66 -11.54 -15.74 -0.30
CA MET A 66 -11.98 -14.73 0.66
C MET A 66 -13.48 -14.47 0.52
N ILE A 67 -13.94 -14.16 -0.70
CA ILE A 67 -15.36 -13.90 -0.99
C ILE A 67 -16.23 -15.11 -0.64
N LEU A 68 -15.82 -16.32 -1.06
CA LEU A 68 -16.53 -17.55 -0.74
C LEU A 68 -16.63 -17.79 0.78
N GLY A 69 -15.58 -17.48 1.54
CA GLY A 69 -15.58 -17.63 2.99
C GLY A 69 -16.64 -16.74 3.65
N TYR A 70 -16.71 -15.47 3.27
CA TYR A 70 -17.72 -14.54 3.78
C TYR A 70 -19.14 -14.95 3.38
N LEU A 71 -19.35 -15.32 2.11
CA LEU A 71 -20.64 -15.82 1.63
C LEU A 71 -21.10 -17.07 2.37
N GLN A 72 -20.20 -18.03 2.61
CA GLN A 72 -20.53 -19.26 3.35
C GLN A 72 -20.96 -18.97 4.78
N ASN A 73 -20.29 -18.04 5.46
CA ASN A 73 -20.65 -17.65 6.81
C ASN A 73 -22.01 -16.94 6.84
N LEU A 74 -22.23 -15.98 5.95
CA LEU A 74 -23.46 -15.19 5.90
C LEU A 74 -24.69 -16.02 5.50
N THR A 75 -24.57 -16.87 4.47
CA THR A 75 -25.68 -17.73 4.03
C THR A 75 -25.96 -18.90 4.99
N SER A 76 -25.04 -19.21 5.91
CA SER A 76 -25.25 -20.28 6.91
C SER A 76 -26.39 -19.98 7.89
N PHE A 77 -26.77 -18.72 8.06
CA PHE A 77 -27.89 -18.31 8.91
C PHE A 77 -29.27 -18.60 8.29
N GLY A 78 -29.31 -19.04 7.03
CA GLY A 78 -30.54 -19.15 6.25
C GLY A 78 -31.08 -17.77 5.86
N PRO A 79 -32.39 -17.64 5.58
CA PRO A 79 -32.99 -16.34 5.30
C PRO A 79 -32.78 -15.35 6.45
N ARG A 80 -32.30 -14.15 6.12
CA ARG A 80 -31.95 -13.07 7.05
C ARG A 80 -33.04 -12.00 7.05
N VAL A 81 -34.29 -12.41 7.16
CA VAL A 81 -35.46 -11.51 7.14
C VAL A 81 -35.40 -10.50 8.27
N THR A 82 -35.56 -9.22 7.96
CA THR A 82 -35.51 -8.12 8.93
C THR A 82 -36.46 -8.38 10.11
N GLY A 83 -35.92 -8.29 11.33
CA GLY A 83 -36.65 -8.58 12.57
C GLY A 83 -36.76 -10.06 12.95
N GLU A 84 -36.28 -10.99 12.11
CA GLU A 84 -36.19 -12.41 12.44
C GLU A 84 -34.79 -12.82 12.97
N THR A 85 -34.72 -14.01 13.57
CA THR A 85 -33.49 -14.54 14.20
C THR A 85 -32.31 -14.61 13.23
N GLY A 86 -32.53 -14.96 11.95
CA GLY A 86 -31.45 -15.05 10.96
C GLY A 86 -30.76 -13.70 10.74
N CYS A 87 -31.54 -12.62 10.64
CA CYS A 87 -31.04 -11.25 10.52
C CYS A 87 -30.26 -10.82 11.77
N VAL A 88 -30.79 -11.12 12.97
CA VAL A 88 -30.10 -10.78 14.23
C VAL A 88 -28.75 -11.50 14.35
N LEU A 89 -28.68 -12.79 13.99
CA LEU A 89 -27.44 -13.56 14.03
C LEU A 89 -26.44 -13.08 12.98
N ALA A 90 -26.90 -12.68 11.79
CA ALA A 90 -26.05 -12.08 10.77
C ALA A 90 -25.46 -10.75 11.24
N ALA A 91 -26.24 -9.89 11.90
CA ALA A 91 -25.75 -8.64 12.48
C ALA A 91 -24.67 -8.89 13.56
N GLU A 92 -24.88 -9.90 14.41
CA GLU A 92 -23.89 -10.30 15.43
C GLU A 92 -22.61 -10.83 14.80
N TYR A 93 -22.72 -11.64 13.73
CA TYR A 93 -21.57 -12.10 12.96
C TYR A 93 -20.77 -10.93 12.39
N LEU A 94 -21.44 -10.01 11.67
CA LEU A 94 -20.80 -8.85 11.06
C LEU A 94 -20.09 -7.97 12.09
N TYR A 95 -20.75 -7.69 13.22
CA TYR A 95 -20.15 -6.92 14.30
C TYR A 95 -18.86 -7.58 14.80
N ASN A 96 -18.91 -8.89 15.05
CA ASN A 96 -17.76 -9.63 15.57
C ASN A 96 -16.63 -9.76 14.56
N GLU A 97 -16.93 -9.93 13.27
CA GLU A 97 -15.93 -9.93 12.20
C GLU A 97 -15.19 -8.59 12.15
N PHE A 98 -15.90 -7.47 12.05
CA PHE A 98 -15.27 -6.16 12.07
C PHE A 98 -14.47 -5.90 13.35
N ALA A 99 -15.01 -6.30 14.51
CA ALA A 99 -14.31 -6.12 15.79
C ALA A 99 -13.03 -6.97 15.85
N SER A 100 -13.04 -8.17 15.26
CA SER A 100 -11.85 -9.03 15.14
C SER A 100 -10.76 -8.43 14.24
N MET A 101 -11.15 -7.55 13.31
CA MET A 101 -10.22 -6.78 12.48
C MET A 101 -9.56 -5.64 13.25
N GLY A 102 -10.05 -5.30 14.46
CA GLY A 102 -9.54 -4.21 15.29
C GLY A 102 -10.18 -2.86 15.00
N LEU A 103 -11.28 -2.82 14.24
CA LEU A 103 -11.99 -1.61 13.87
C LEU A 103 -12.90 -1.12 15.00
N GLU A 104 -13.25 0.17 14.98
CA GLU A 104 -14.30 0.71 15.85
C GLU A 104 -15.66 0.32 15.28
N VAL A 105 -16.42 -0.50 16.01
CA VAL A 105 -17.69 -1.06 15.53
C VAL A 105 -18.86 -0.60 16.38
N ARG A 106 -19.99 -0.27 15.73
CA ARG A 106 -21.24 0.07 16.41
C ARG A 106 -22.46 -0.53 15.72
N TYR A 107 -23.50 -0.77 16.52
CA TYR A 107 -24.86 -0.95 16.01
C TYR A 107 -25.55 0.40 15.87
N HIS A 108 -25.92 0.76 14.65
CA HIS A 108 -26.80 1.88 14.39
C HIS A 108 -28.26 1.39 14.49
N ASN A 109 -28.86 1.58 15.68
CA ASN A 109 -30.22 1.12 15.97
C ASN A 109 -31.25 1.99 15.26
N TRP A 110 -32.27 1.39 14.65
CA TRP A 110 -33.34 2.12 13.99
C TRP A 110 -34.73 1.49 14.21
N ILE A 111 -35.76 2.34 14.22
CA ILE A 111 -37.17 1.95 14.36
C ILE A 111 -37.99 2.67 13.29
N THR A 112 -38.47 1.91 12.29
CA THR A 112 -39.24 2.41 11.14
C THR A 112 -40.16 1.30 10.63
N GLY A 113 -41.33 1.65 10.08
CA GLY A 113 -42.20 0.69 9.39
C GLY A 113 -42.75 -0.47 10.25
N GLY A 114 -42.66 -0.37 11.58
CA GLY A 114 -43.04 -1.45 12.50
C GLY A 114 -41.91 -2.42 12.85
N TYR A 115 -40.72 -2.22 12.28
CA TYR A 115 -39.51 -2.97 12.57
C TYR A 115 -38.63 -2.24 13.59
N ASN A 116 -37.80 -3.02 14.28
CA ASN A 116 -36.74 -2.56 15.17
C ASN A 116 -35.52 -3.44 14.88
N SER A 117 -34.50 -2.86 14.25
CA SER A 117 -33.31 -3.58 13.78
C SER A 117 -32.08 -2.67 13.87
N ASN A 118 -30.94 -3.19 13.41
CA ASN A 118 -29.66 -2.50 13.46
C ASN A 118 -29.02 -2.46 12.08
N ASN A 119 -28.37 -1.37 11.72
CA ASN A 119 -27.27 -1.45 10.76
C ASN A 119 -25.99 -1.76 11.56
N VAL A 120 -25.02 -2.39 10.91
CA VAL A 120 -23.70 -2.63 11.48
C VAL A 120 -22.71 -1.73 10.77
N GLU A 121 -22.01 -0.89 11.53
CA GLU A 121 -20.99 0.01 11.01
C GLU A 121 -19.65 -0.29 11.68
N ALA A 122 -18.60 -0.37 10.87
CA ALA A 122 -17.23 -0.30 11.32
C ALA A 122 -16.54 0.94 10.74
N THR A 123 -15.78 1.65 11.57
CA THR A 123 -15.07 2.87 11.19
C THR A 123 -13.56 2.64 11.22
N LEU A 124 -12.90 3.05 10.13
CA LEU A 124 -11.46 3.23 10.05
C LEU A 124 -11.19 4.76 10.00
N PRO A 125 -10.68 5.36 11.08
CA PRO A 125 -10.52 6.81 11.15
C PRO A 125 -9.45 7.30 10.16
N GLY A 126 -9.70 8.48 9.58
CA GLY A 126 -8.71 9.20 8.78
C GLY A 126 -7.64 9.86 9.65
N ASN A 127 -6.47 10.08 9.07
CA ASN A 127 -5.30 10.64 9.76
C ASN A 127 -5.02 12.11 9.44
N ASP A 128 -5.69 12.71 8.45
CA ASP A 128 -5.57 14.14 8.19
C ASP A 128 -6.38 14.93 9.24
N PRO A 129 -5.73 15.65 10.17
CA PRO A 129 -6.42 16.40 11.22
C PRO A 129 -7.23 17.60 10.69
N GLU A 130 -7.02 17.98 9.42
CA GLU A 130 -7.76 19.07 8.77
C GLU A 130 -8.93 18.55 7.91
N SER A 131 -9.16 17.22 7.87
CA SER A 131 -10.24 16.61 7.12
C SER A 131 -11.25 15.92 8.03
N ASP A 132 -12.52 16.27 7.84
CA ASP A 132 -13.68 15.57 8.41
C ASP A 132 -14.40 14.71 7.33
N ASP A 133 -13.78 14.51 6.17
CA ASP A 133 -14.37 13.81 5.02
C ASP A 133 -14.61 12.33 5.35
N ILE A 134 -15.79 11.85 4.97
CA ILE A 134 -16.21 10.46 5.15
C ILE A 134 -16.50 9.82 3.80
N TYR A 135 -15.92 8.65 3.55
CA TYR A 135 -16.27 7.77 2.44
C TYR A 135 -16.88 6.48 2.96
N ILE A 136 -17.92 6.00 2.30
CA ILE A 136 -18.68 4.83 2.73
C ILE A 136 -18.61 3.76 1.65
N VAL A 137 -18.42 2.50 2.06
CA VAL A 137 -18.77 1.33 1.24
C VAL A 137 -19.84 0.54 1.98
N CYS A 138 -20.86 0.10 1.25
CA CYS A 138 -22.01 -0.56 1.86
C CYS A 138 -22.65 -1.64 0.98
N GLY A 139 -23.44 -2.48 1.65
CA GLY A 139 -24.37 -3.46 1.10
C GLY A 139 -25.41 -3.82 2.18
N HIS A 140 -26.42 -4.62 1.87
CA HIS A 140 -27.44 -5.01 2.85
C HIS A 140 -27.37 -6.48 3.22
N TYR A 141 -27.52 -6.77 4.51
CA TYR A 141 -27.40 -8.13 5.00
C TYR A 141 -28.74 -8.81 5.26
N ASP A 142 -29.87 -8.10 5.16
CA ASP A 142 -31.19 -8.72 5.21
C ASP A 142 -31.61 -9.37 3.88
N THR A 143 -32.62 -10.24 3.94
CA THR A 143 -33.17 -10.93 2.76
C THR A 143 -34.69 -11.02 2.85
N VAL A 144 -35.36 -11.45 1.79
CA VAL A 144 -36.78 -11.85 1.83
C VAL A 144 -37.01 -13.27 2.40
N PRO A 145 -38.24 -13.59 2.86
CA PRO A 145 -38.58 -14.93 3.33
C PRO A 145 -38.30 -16.04 2.32
N GLY A 146 -37.50 -17.02 2.72
CA GLY A 146 -37.19 -18.20 1.91
C GLY A 146 -36.03 -18.04 0.93
N SER A 147 -35.42 -16.85 0.82
CA SER A 147 -34.18 -16.65 0.08
C SER A 147 -32.96 -16.82 0.99
N PRO A 148 -31.96 -17.64 0.63
CA PRO A 148 -30.66 -17.64 1.30
C PRO A 148 -29.87 -16.34 1.10
N GLY A 149 -30.16 -15.56 0.06
CA GLY A 149 -29.55 -14.25 -0.19
C GLY A 149 -28.05 -14.34 -0.47
N ALA A 150 -27.64 -15.17 -1.42
CA ALA A 150 -26.22 -15.33 -1.72
C ALA A 150 -25.71 -14.19 -2.59
N ASP A 151 -26.43 -13.89 -3.65
CA ASP A 151 -26.17 -12.75 -4.51
C ASP A 151 -26.82 -11.47 -3.95
N ASP A 152 -28.07 -11.58 -3.47
CA ASP A 152 -28.92 -10.50 -2.96
C ASP A 152 -29.12 -10.55 -1.43
N ASP A 153 -28.35 -9.81 -0.63
CA ASP A 153 -27.11 -9.11 -1.00
C ASP A 153 -25.89 -9.66 -0.25
N GLY A 154 -25.76 -10.99 -0.30
CA GLY A 154 -24.57 -11.64 0.24
C GLY A 154 -23.28 -11.20 -0.47
N SER A 155 -23.37 -10.88 -1.77
CA SER A 155 -22.24 -10.45 -2.59
C SER A 155 -21.73 -9.06 -2.17
N GLY A 156 -22.61 -8.07 -2.02
CA GLY A 156 -22.25 -6.73 -1.55
C GLY A 156 -21.72 -6.74 -0.12
N VAL A 157 -22.34 -7.50 0.78
CA VAL A 157 -21.81 -7.67 2.16
C VAL A 157 -20.44 -8.34 2.18
N ALA A 158 -20.18 -9.32 1.30
CA ALA A 158 -18.86 -9.91 1.16
C ALA A 158 -17.83 -8.88 0.65
N ALA A 159 -18.22 -7.98 -0.25
CA ALA A 159 -17.37 -6.88 -0.71
C ALA A 159 -17.04 -5.90 0.44
N VAL A 160 -18.01 -5.53 1.27
CA VAL A 160 -17.79 -4.67 2.45
C VAL A 160 -16.82 -5.32 3.45
N LEU A 161 -16.98 -6.61 3.74
CA LEU A 161 -16.08 -7.36 4.63
C LEU A 161 -14.68 -7.48 4.04
N ALA A 162 -14.57 -7.76 2.74
CA ALA A 162 -13.28 -7.81 2.04
C ALA A 162 -12.57 -6.46 2.05
N ALA A 163 -13.30 -5.36 1.80
CA ALA A 163 -12.78 -3.99 1.89
C ALA A 163 -12.19 -3.71 3.27
N ALA A 164 -12.98 -3.96 4.33
CA ALA A 164 -12.53 -3.77 5.71
C ALA A 164 -11.29 -4.60 6.03
N GLN A 165 -11.28 -5.88 5.64
CA GLN A 165 -10.20 -6.81 5.92
C GLN A 165 -8.87 -6.41 5.27
N VAL A 166 -8.88 -5.95 4.02
CA VAL A 166 -7.65 -5.56 3.32
C VAL A 166 -7.21 -4.15 3.72
N MET A 167 -8.15 -3.19 3.80
CA MET A 167 -7.82 -1.78 4.01
C MET A 167 -7.38 -1.48 5.44
N LYS A 168 -7.77 -2.27 6.44
CA LYS A 168 -7.31 -2.10 7.84
C LYS A 168 -5.79 -2.27 8.03
N GLN A 169 -5.07 -2.63 6.97
CA GLN A 169 -3.60 -2.74 6.94
C GLN A 169 -2.92 -1.41 6.58
N CYS A 170 -3.68 -0.40 6.15
CA CYS A 170 -3.17 0.90 5.71
C CYS A 170 -3.76 2.04 6.54
N GLU A 171 -3.15 3.21 6.44
CA GLU A 171 -3.74 4.48 6.89
C GLU A 171 -4.31 5.24 5.70
N PHE A 172 -5.21 6.18 5.98
CA PHE A 172 -5.90 6.98 4.96
C PHE A 172 -5.99 8.42 5.45
N ASN A 173 -5.98 9.41 4.56
CA ASN A 173 -6.22 10.80 4.96
C ASN A 173 -7.64 10.98 5.49
N HIS A 174 -8.61 10.30 4.86
CA HIS A 174 -10.02 10.48 5.14
C HIS A 174 -10.63 9.29 5.88
N THR A 175 -11.72 9.55 6.61
CA THR A 175 -12.41 8.50 7.37
C THR A 175 -13.17 7.57 6.43
N ILE A 176 -13.06 6.27 6.66
CA ILE A 176 -13.81 5.24 5.92
C ILE A 176 -14.80 4.58 6.87
N ARG A 177 -16.05 4.43 6.42
CA ARG A 177 -17.06 3.62 7.11
C ARG A 177 -17.48 2.43 6.24
N PHE A 178 -17.37 1.24 6.82
CA PHE A 178 -17.87 -0.01 6.26
C PHE A 178 -19.25 -0.27 6.86
N VAL A 179 -20.31 -0.24 6.05
CA VAL A 179 -21.68 -0.29 6.57
C VAL A 179 -22.45 -1.46 5.95
N ALA A 180 -23.00 -2.33 6.80
CA ALA A 180 -23.94 -3.35 6.41
C ALA A 180 -25.35 -2.96 6.89
N PHE A 181 -26.26 -2.70 5.96
CA PHE A 181 -27.63 -2.27 6.25
C PHE A 181 -28.57 -3.43 6.54
N SER A 182 -29.60 -3.19 7.36
CA SER A 182 -30.79 -4.04 7.39
C SER A 182 -32.04 -3.25 7.03
N GLY A 183 -33.10 -3.96 6.68
CA GLY A 183 -34.37 -3.37 6.31
C GLY A 183 -34.37 -2.75 4.92
N GLU A 184 -33.39 -3.11 4.08
CA GLU A 184 -33.38 -2.79 2.65
C GLU A 184 -34.67 -3.35 2.03
N GLU A 185 -34.92 -4.64 2.28
CA GLU A 185 -36.02 -5.40 1.68
C GLU A 185 -37.40 -5.02 2.22
N GLU A 186 -37.42 -4.24 3.29
CA GLU A 186 -38.62 -3.68 3.89
C GLU A 186 -38.95 -2.26 3.39
N GLY A 187 -38.11 -1.74 2.49
CA GLY A 187 -38.26 -0.44 1.87
C GLY A 187 -37.18 0.55 2.29
N LEU A 188 -35.92 0.10 2.31
CA LEU A 188 -34.72 0.91 2.55
C LEU A 188 -34.72 1.57 3.95
N PHE A 189 -35.29 0.91 4.96
CA PHE A 189 -35.51 1.51 6.27
C PHE A 189 -34.21 1.79 7.04
N GLY A 190 -33.22 0.90 6.91
CA GLY A 190 -31.92 1.04 7.57
C GLY A 190 -31.12 2.22 7.01
N SER A 191 -30.94 2.28 5.69
CA SER A 191 -30.24 3.37 5.01
C SER A 191 -30.98 4.69 5.13
N TYR A 192 -32.33 4.70 5.05
CA TYR A 192 -33.13 5.90 5.32
C TYR A 192 -32.78 6.53 6.66
N LYS A 193 -32.76 5.71 7.72
CA LYS A 193 -32.47 6.18 9.07
C LYS A 193 -31.01 6.58 9.24
N TYR A 194 -30.10 5.83 8.63
CA TYR A 194 -28.69 6.16 8.66
C TYR A 194 -28.38 7.50 7.99
N ALA A 195 -28.85 7.70 6.75
CA ALA A 195 -28.64 8.95 6.01
C ALA A 195 -29.33 10.14 6.69
N GLN A 196 -30.52 9.94 7.27
CA GLN A 196 -31.20 10.94 8.10
C GLN A 196 -30.35 11.36 9.31
N ASP A 197 -29.82 10.39 10.04
CA ASP A 197 -29.05 10.68 11.25
C ASP A 197 -27.68 11.28 10.91
N ALA A 198 -27.02 10.81 9.85
CA ALA A 198 -25.80 11.42 9.30
C ALA A 198 -26.02 12.90 8.93
N TYR A 199 -27.09 13.20 8.19
CA TYR A 199 -27.48 14.57 7.83
C TYR A 199 -27.71 15.44 9.07
N ASN A 200 -28.43 14.91 10.06
CA ASN A 200 -28.73 15.64 11.30
C ASN A 200 -27.50 15.87 12.18
N ASN A 201 -26.53 14.95 12.15
CA ASN A 201 -25.26 15.08 12.87
C ASN A 201 -24.28 16.01 12.16
N GLY A 202 -24.51 16.30 10.87
CA GLY A 202 -23.61 17.11 10.05
C GLY A 202 -22.40 16.32 9.54
N ASP A 203 -22.53 15.00 9.38
CA ASP A 203 -21.48 14.14 8.83
C ASP A 203 -21.15 14.57 7.39
N ASP A 204 -19.87 14.83 7.10
CA ASP A 204 -19.39 15.27 5.79
C ASP A 204 -19.09 14.08 4.87
N ILE A 205 -20.14 13.35 4.49
CA ILE A 205 -20.04 12.20 3.60
C ILE A 205 -19.83 12.68 2.16
N LYS A 206 -18.63 12.44 1.62
CA LYS A 206 -18.28 12.85 0.24
C LYS A 206 -18.74 11.85 -0.79
N GLY A 207 -18.67 10.55 -0.49
CA GLY A 207 -19.02 9.50 -1.45
C GLY A 207 -19.46 8.21 -0.79
N VAL A 208 -20.51 7.60 -1.34
CA VAL A 208 -21.01 6.28 -0.93
C VAL A 208 -20.91 5.30 -2.09
N LEU A 209 -20.27 4.16 -1.86
CA LEU A 209 -20.10 3.08 -2.83
C LEU A 209 -21.01 1.91 -2.41
N ASN A 210 -22.20 1.84 -2.99
CA ASN A 210 -23.20 0.84 -2.66
C ASN A 210 -23.08 -0.37 -3.59
N ALA A 211 -22.64 -1.50 -3.05
CA ALA A 211 -22.62 -2.78 -3.74
C ALA A 211 -23.92 -3.52 -3.40
N ASP A 212 -24.72 -3.84 -4.41
CA ASP A 212 -25.91 -4.66 -4.22
C ASP A 212 -26.12 -5.53 -5.47
N MET A 213 -26.02 -6.85 -5.26
CA MET A 213 -25.95 -7.88 -6.30
C MET A 213 -24.80 -7.64 -7.29
N ILE A 214 -23.61 -8.10 -6.95
CA ILE A 214 -22.41 -8.00 -7.81
C ILE A 214 -21.83 -9.38 -8.18
N GLY A 215 -22.59 -10.45 -7.96
CA GLY A 215 -22.07 -11.82 -7.96
C GLY A 215 -22.64 -12.76 -9.01
N PHE A 216 -23.71 -12.43 -9.74
CA PHE A 216 -24.32 -13.32 -10.72
C PHE A 216 -23.94 -12.98 -12.17
N ALA A 217 -23.49 -14.01 -12.90
CA ALA A 217 -23.22 -13.96 -14.33
C ALA A 217 -23.24 -15.38 -14.93
N LEU A 218 -23.95 -15.57 -16.05
CA LEU A 218 -24.06 -16.88 -16.71
C LEU A 218 -22.91 -17.20 -17.66
N ASN A 219 -22.16 -16.18 -18.09
CA ASN A 219 -21.06 -16.32 -19.04
C ASN A 219 -20.04 -15.17 -18.92
N GLU A 220 -18.89 -15.32 -19.59
CA GLU A 220 -17.78 -14.37 -19.54
C GLU A 220 -18.14 -12.96 -20.01
N ASN A 221 -19.07 -12.80 -20.97
CA ASN A 221 -19.48 -11.47 -21.41
C ASN A 221 -20.24 -10.73 -20.32
N GLN A 222 -21.14 -11.43 -19.61
CA GLN A 222 -21.87 -10.85 -18.48
C GLN A 222 -20.92 -10.59 -17.30
N ALA A 223 -20.00 -11.52 -17.04
CA ALA A 223 -18.94 -11.38 -16.04
C ALA A 223 -17.83 -10.37 -16.43
N GLY A 224 -18.01 -9.68 -17.55
CA GLY A 224 -17.08 -8.69 -18.11
C GLY A 224 -17.57 -7.26 -18.01
N SER A 225 -18.79 -7.02 -17.51
CA SER A 225 -19.37 -5.68 -17.40
C SER A 225 -20.05 -5.47 -16.06
N LEU A 226 -20.16 -4.23 -15.57
CA LEU A 226 -20.88 -3.88 -14.35
C LEU A 226 -21.76 -2.65 -14.62
N ASN A 227 -22.99 -2.66 -14.16
CA ASN A 227 -23.85 -1.48 -14.20
C ASN A 227 -23.48 -0.56 -13.03
N VAL A 228 -23.32 0.74 -13.29
CA VAL A 228 -23.08 1.75 -12.25
C VAL A 228 -24.10 2.86 -12.40
N PHE A 229 -24.94 3.03 -11.38
CA PHE A 229 -25.99 4.03 -11.34
C PHE A 229 -25.51 5.28 -10.60
N GLU A 230 -25.84 6.44 -11.15
CA GLU A 230 -25.56 7.76 -10.57
C GLU A 230 -26.72 8.75 -10.78
N ASP A 231 -26.70 9.83 -10.00
CA ASP A 231 -27.50 11.04 -10.17
C ASP A 231 -26.62 12.24 -10.56
N ASP A 232 -27.23 13.36 -10.94
CA ASP A 232 -26.51 14.58 -11.35
C ASP A 232 -25.42 15.05 -10.35
N GLN A 233 -25.60 14.80 -9.05
CA GLN A 233 -24.63 15.16 -8.00
C GLN A 233 -23.49 14.15 -7.87
N SER A 234 -23.61 12.97 -8.46
CA SER A 234 -22.67 11.85 -8.37
C SER A 234 -21.91 11.59 -9.67
N GLU A 235 -22.12 12.39 -10.73
CA GLU A 235 -21.38 12.28 -12.00
C GLU A 235 -19.86 12.29 -11.78
N TRP A 236 -19.36 13.16 -10.90
CA TRP A 236 -17.93 13.23 -10.58
C TRP A 236 -17.40 11.94 -9.94
N LEU A 237 -18.22 11.27 -9.13
CA LEU A 237 -17.85 10.05 -8.43
C LEU A 237 -17.81 8.88 -9.41
N TYR A 238 -18.74 8.85 -10.38
CA TYR A 238 -18.69 7.89 -11.49
C TYR A 238 -17.44 8.09 -12.35
N ASP A 239 -17.15 9.33 -12.77
CA ASP A 239 -15.96 9.65 -13.55
C ASP A 239 -14.68 9.22 -12.79
N PHE A 240 -14.65 9.45 -11.47
CA PHE A 240 -13.55 9.00 -10.62
C PHE A 240 -13.41 7.46 -10.60
N THR A 241 -14.50 6.72 -10.39
CA THR A 241 -14.52 5.26 -10.47
C THR A 241 -14.07 4.75 -11.84
N PHE A 242 -14.47 5.42 -12.91
CA PHE A 242 -14.07 5.07 -14.27
C PHE A 242 -12.57 5.25 -14.47
N ASP A 243 -12.00 6.38 -14.03
CA ASP A 243 -10.57 6.64 -14.09
C ASP A 243 -9.77 5.61 -13.25
N VAL A 244 -10.28 5.21 -12.08
CA VAL A 244 -9.71 4.12 -11.26
C VAL A 244 -9.73 2.79 -12.03
N ASN A 245 -10.86 2.44 -12.67
CA ASN A 245 -10.99 1.19 -13.40
C ASN A 245 -9.96 1.07 -14.54
N GLU A 246 -9.75 2.16 -15.29
CA GLU A 246 -8.74 2.22 -16.35
C GLU A 246 -7.30 2.08 -15.82
N LEU A 247 -7.09 2.38 -14.53
CA LEU A 247 -5.76 2.49 -13.95
C LEU A 247 -5.23 1.20 -13.35
N TYR A 248 -6.08 0.30 -12.86
CA TYR A 248 -5.68 -0.84 -12.01
C TYR A 248 -5.69 -2.23 -12.70
N ASP A 249 -5.83 -2.29 -14.04
CA ASP A 249 -5.58 -3.45 -14.92
C ASP A 249 -6.50 -4.70 -14.79
N ASP A 250 -7.57 -4.64 -14.00
CA ASP A 250 -8.58 -5.72 -13.86
C ASP A 250 -9.87 -5.41 -14.66
N TYR A 251 -9.73 -4.91 -15.89
CA TYR A 251 -10.81 -4.36 -16.73
C TYR A 251 -12.16 -5.09 -16.58
N ILE A 252 -13.10 -4.40 -15.94
CA ILE A 252 -14.53 -4.67 -16.01
C ILE A 252 -15.16 -3.50 -16.77
N ASP A 253 -15.94 -3.77 -17.80
CA ASP A 253 -16.56 -2.73 -18.61
C ASP A 253 -17.68 -2.05 -17.81
N LEU A 254 -17.52 -0.76 -17.51
CA LEU A 254 -18.54 -0.01 -16.77
C LEU A 254 -19.65 0.46 -17.71
N GLN A 255 -20.89 0.12 -17.35
CA GLN A 255 -22.10 0.58 -18.01
C GLN A 255 -22.75 1.66 -17.16
N LEU A 256 -22.53 2.92 -17.55
CA LEU A 256 -23.18 4.06 -16.92
C LEU A 256 -24.71 3.98 -17.08
N ILE A 257 -25.42 4.07 -15.96
CA ILE A 257 -26.86 4.24 -15.95
C ILE A 257 -27.18 5.53 -15.18
N HIS A 258 -27.31 6.63 -15.93
CA HIS A 258 -27.79 7.89 -15.36
C HIS A 258 -29.26 7.75 -14.97
N ALA A 259 -29.50 7.58 -13.68
CA ALA A 259 -30.81 7.28 -13.15
C ALA A 259 -30.99 7.97 -11.80
N GLY A 260 -30.90 9.31 -11.78
CA GLY A 260 -31.19 10.13 -10.60
C GLY A 260 -32.62 10.03 -10.02
N LEU A 261 -33.37 8.98 -10.37
CA LEU A 261 -34.67 8.60 -9.82
C LEU A 261 -34.78 7.08 -9.55
N THR A 262 -33.67 6.31 -9.60
CA THR A 262 -33.68 4.92 -9.13
C THR A 262 -33.70 4.89 -7.61
N TRP A 263 -34.59 4.08 -7.05
CA TRP A 263 -34.70 3.80 -5.62
C TRP A 263 -34.29 2.35 -5.32
N GLY A 264 -33.45 1.78 -6.18
CA GLY A 264 -33.24 0.34 -6.28
C GLY A 264 -32.44 -0.32 -5.15
N SER A 265 -31.82 0.47 -4.28
CA SER A 265 -31.00 -0.01 -3.15
C SER A 265 -30.68 1.16 -2.20
N ASP A 266 -29.85 0.92 -1.19
CA ASP A 266 -29.57 1.83 -0.07
C ASP A 266 -28.93 3.18 -0.46
N HIS A 267 -28.24 3.25 -1.61
CA HIS A 267 -27.71 4.50 -2.18
C HIS A 267 -28.77 5.61 -2.29
N TYR A 268 -30.03 5.25 -2.53
CA TYR A 268 -31.10 6.18 -2.83
C TYR A 268 -31.30 7.25 -1.76
N TYR A 269 -31.30 6.86 -0.48
CA TYR A 269 -31.50 7.85 0.58
C TYR A 269 -30.29 8.75 0.77
N PHE A 270 -29.08 8.35 0.36
CA PHE A 270 -27.94 9.25 0.34
C PHE A 270 -28.14 10.36 -0.70
N TRP A 271 -28.61 10.03 -1.92
CA TRP A 271 -29.01 11.04 -2.91
C TRP A 271 -30.11 11.96 -2.40
N GLU A 272 -31.16 11.40 -1.78
CA GLU A 272 -32.25 12.21 -1.21
C GLU A 272 -31.76 13.17 -0.12
N TYR A 273 -30.73 12.78 0.65
CA TYR A 273 -30.09 13.65 1.65
C TYR A 273 -29.00 14.59 1.08
N GLY A 274 -28.75 14.53 -0.23
CA GLY A 274 -27.82 15.41 -0.95
C GLY A 274 -26.35 14.97 -0.88
N TYR A 275 -26.09 13.71 -0.58
CA TYR A 275 -24.76 13.09 -0.63
C TYR A 275 -24.53 12.42 -1.99
N SER A 276 -23.29 12.44 -2.50
CA SER A 276 -22.94 11.68 -3.70
C SER A 276 -22.87 10.19 -3.39
N ALA A 277 -23.47 9.37 -4.25
CA ALA A 277 -23.47 7.92 -4.12
C ALA A 277 -23.47 7.24 -5.48
N LEU A 278 -22.83 6.07 -5.56
CA LEU A 278 -22.90 5.16 -6.70
C LEU A 278 -23.57 3.86 -6.27
N PHE A 279 -24.36 3.29 -7.17
CA PHE A 279 -24.89 1.94 -7.03
C PHE A 279 -24.27 1.01 -8.08
N TYR A 280 -23.48 0.07 -7.58
CA TYR A 280 -22.85 -1.00 -8.35
C TYR A 280 -23.76 -2.21 -8.37
N HIS A 281 -24.13 -2.64 -9.56
CA HIS A 281 -25.01 -3.77 -9.79
C HIS A 281 -24.47 -4.60 -10.94
N GLU A 282 -24.57 -5.91 -10.83
CA GLU A 282 -24.31 -6.84 -11.92
C GLU A 282 -24.96 -6.44 -13.24
N TYR A 283 -24.30 -6.83 -14.34
CA TYR A 283 -24.72 -6.44 -15.69
C TYR A 283 -26.09 -7.02 -16.06
N GLU A 284 -26.37 -8.26 -15.65
CA GLU A 284 -27.59 -8.98 -15.97
C GLU A 284 -28.26 -9.47 -14.71
N PHE A 285 -29.51 -9.05 -14.53
CA PHE A 285 -30.29 -9.33 -13.33
C PHE A 285 -30.45 -10.83 -13.07
N ASN A 286 -30.10 -11.23 -11.86
CA ASN A 286 -30.23 -12.59 -11.38
C ASN A 286 -31.69 -13.06 -11.38
N HIS A 287 -31.99 -14.05 -12.20
CA HIS A 287 -33.34 -14.64 -12.26
C HIS A 287 -33.70 -15.49 -11.02
N TYR A 288 -32.77 -15.71 -10.11
CA TYR A 288 -32.99 -16.35 -8.80
C TYR A 288 -33.25 -15.36 -7.68
N TYR A 289 -33.21 -14.04 -7.95
CA TYR A 289 -33.59 -12.97 -7.03
C TYR A 289 -34.85 -13.31 -6.24
N HIS A 290 -34.83 -13.02 -4.94
CA HIS A 290 -35.96 -13.29 -4.03
C HIS A 290 -36.50 -14.72 -4.04
N SER A 291 -35.62 -15.70 -4.28
CA SER A 291 -36.02 -17.10 -4.39
C SER A 291 -35.14 -18.05 -3.55
N PRO A 292 -35.63 -19.26 -3.24
CA PRO A 292 -34.82 -20.29 -2.58
C PRO A 292 -33.59 -20.76 -3.36
N ASN A 293 -33.45 -20.35 -4.63
CA ASN A 293 -32.33 -20.68 -5.49
C ASN A 293 -31.30 -19.55 -5.58
N ASP A 294 -31.49 -18.44 -4.87
CA ASP A 294 -30.40 -17.48 -4.68
C ASP A 294 -29.38 -18.08 -3.71
N VAL A 295 -28.46 -18.87 -4.26
CA VAL A 295 -27.47 -19.66 -3.53
C VAL A 295 -26.08 -19.45 -4.12
N ILE A 296 -25.03 -19.67 -3.33
CA ILE A 296 -23.64 -19.52 -3.79
C ILE A 296 -23.36 -20.34 -5.07
N ALA A 297 -24.01 -21.49 -5.24
CA ALA A 297 -23.84 -22.35 -6.41
C ALA A 297 -24.33 -21.72 -7.73
N THR A 298 -25.13 -20.64 -7.68
CA THR A 298 -25.58 -19.89 -8.85
C THR A 298 -24.75 -18.64 -9.11
N MET A 299 -23.81 -18.30 -8.23
CA MET A 299 -22.93 -17.13 -8.37
C MET A 299 -21.71 -17.42 -9.25
N ASN A 300 -21.13 -16.36 -9.77
CA ASN A 300 -19.83 -16.30 -10.42
C ASN A 300 -18.83 -15.56 -9.51
N LEU A 301 -18.08 -16.30 -8.69
CA LEU A 301 -17.17 -15.70 -7.71
C LEU A 301 -16.04 -14.88 -8.34
N THR A 302 -15.58 -15.24 -9.54
CA THR A 302 -14.59 -14.43 -10.25
C THR A 302 -15.15 -13.05 -10.58
N TYR A 303 -16.43 -12.97 -10.95
CA TYR A 303 -17.12 -11.73 -11.25
C TYR A 303 -17.29 -10.86 -10.01
N ASP A 304 -17.74 -11.46 -8.91
CA ASP A 304 -17.82 -10.81 -7.59
C ASP A 304 -16.47 -10.21 -7.16
N VAL A 305 -15.38 -10.99 -7.29
CA VAL A 305 -14.02 -10.52 -7.02
C VAL A 305 -13.66 -9.30 -7.86
N LYS A 306 -13.98 -9.27 -9.16
CA LYS A 306 -13.69 -8.12 -10.03
C LYS A 306 -14.45 -6.88 -9.59
N GLY A 307 -15.76 -7.01 -9.34
CA GLY A 307 -16.59 -5.91 -8.84
C GLY A 307 -16.07 -5.39 -7.50
N THR A 308 -15.79 -6.29 -6.56
CA THR A 308 -15.21 -5.96 -5.25
C THR A 308 -13.88 -5.23 -5.39
N ARG A 309 -12.95 -5.70 -6.23
CA ARG A 309 -11.65 -5.04 -6.43
C ARG A 309 -11.78 -3.62 -6.96
N LEU A 310 -12.69 -3.38 -7.91
CA LEU A 310 -12.97 -2.03 -8.41
C LEU A 310 -13.49 -1.12 -7.29
N ILE A 311 -14.47 -1.60 -6.52
CA ILE A 311 -15.08 -0.83 -5.43
C ILE A 311 -14.02 -0.49 -4.37
N VAL A 312 -13.17 -1.45 -4.00
CA VAL A 312 -12.09 -1.24 -3.02
C VAL A 312 -10.99 -0.32 -3.57
N ALA A 313 -10.58 -0.48 -4.84
CA ALA A 313 -9.63 0.44 -5.46
C ALA A 313 -10.15 1.88 -5.48
N THR A 314 -11.44 2.03 -5.78
CA THR A 314 -12.12 3.33 -5.78
C THR A 314 -12.13 3.93 -4.38
N LEU A 315 -12.55 3.15 -3.38
CA LEU A 315 -12.59 3.59 -1.98
C LEU A 315 -11.20 3.99 -1.46
N ALA A 316 -10.18 3.17 -1.72
CA ALA A 316 -8.80 3.44 -1.30
C ALA A 316 -8.24 4.70 -1.98
N SER A 317 -8.55 4.91 -3.26
CA SER A 317 -8.13 6.10 -4.00
C SER A 317 -8.83 7.37 -3.49
N LEU A 318 -10.14 7.30 -3.21
CA LEU A 318 -10.92 8.41 -2.63
C LEU A 318 -10.43 8.79 -1.24
N ALA A 319 -10.18 7.79 -0.39
CA ALA A 319 -9.73 7.99 0.97
C ALA A 319 -8.26 8.44 1.07
N GLN A 320 -7.53 8.43 -0.06
CA GLN A 320 -6.12 8.75 -0.20
C GLN A 320 -5.27 7.91 0.75
N VAL A 321 -4.97 6.68 0.30
CA VAL A 321 -4.10 5.77 1.04
C VAL A 321 -2.76 6.43 1.37
N ASN A 322 -2.39 6.38 2.65
CA ASN A 322 -1.03 6.59 3.10
C ASN A 322 -0.60 5.27 3.73
N ILE A 323 0.30 4.53 3.10
CA ILE A 323 0.91 3.43 3.84
C ILE A 323 1.79 4.02 4.95
N ILE A 324 1.67 3.45 6.15
CA ILE A 324 2.64 3.62 7.22
C ILE A 324 3.94 3.00 6.71
N ASN A 325 4.78 3.81 6.08
CA ASN A 325 6.07 3.37 5.59
C ASN A 325 7.16 4.01 6.46
N SER A 326 7.98 3.17 7.08
CA SER A 326 9.10 3.58 7.90
C SER A 326 10.39 3.42 7.10
N PRO A 327 11.30 4.41 7.11
CA PRO A 327 12.54 4.26 6.37
C PRO A 327 13.38 3.10 6.91
N PRO A 328 14.19 2.45 6.06
CA PRO A 328 15.10 1.40 6.49
C PRO A 328 16.07 1.88 7.56
N ASN A 329 16.65 0.96 8.32
CA ASN A 329 17.71 1.34 9.25
C ASN A 329 18.98 1.85 8.51
N PRO A 330 19.72 2.82 9.08
CA PRO A 330 20.99 3.26 8.53
C PRO A 330 21.99 2.10 8.47
N PRO A 331 22.61 1.81 7.31
CA PRO A 331 23.60 0.74 7.23
C PRO A 331 24.90 1.13 7.94
N THR A 332 25.73 0.13 8.24
CA THR A 332 27.10 0.31 8.78
C THR A 332 28.10 -0.41 7.89
N ILE A 333 29.25 0.20 7.65
CA ILE A 333 30.22 -0.29 6.67
C ILE A 333 31.30 -1.15 7.33
N THR A 334 31.59 -2.29 6.70
CA THR A 334 32.76 -3.14 6.97
C THR A 334 33.62 -3.26 5.72
N GLY A 335 34.94 -3.08 5.86
CA GLY A 335 35.87 -3.21 4.75
C GLY A 335 37.31 -2.84 5.12
N PRO A 336 38.22 -2.81 4.13
CA PRO A 336 39.62 -2.44 4.34
C PRO A 336 39.78 -0.95 4.64
N ARG A 337 40.71 -0.60 5.55
CA ARG A 337 41.03 0.81 5.90
C ARG A 337 42.22 1.39 5.14
N TYR A 338 42.92 0.56 4.37
CA TYR A 338 44.10 0.95 3.61
C TYR A 338 44.11 0.28 2.25
N GLY A 339 44.54 1.01 1.22
CA GLY A 339 44.59 0.50 -0.14
C GLY A 339 45.62 1.20 -1.04
N LYS A 340 45.66 0.77 -2.29
CA LYS A 340 46.50 1.29 -3.37
C LYS A 340 45.63 1.86 -4.48
N ILE A 341 46.19 2.83 -5.19
CA ILE A 341 45.52 3.37 -6.37
C ILE A 341 45.26 2.27 -7.41
N ASN A 342 44.15 2.37 -8.14
CA ASN A 342 43.73 1.50 -9.24
C ASN A 342 43.63 0.01 -8.84
N VAL A 343 43.26 -0.27 -7.59
CA VAL A 343 42.91 -1.61 -7.10
C VAL A 343 41.48 -1.58 -6.57
N ASP A 344 40.68 -2.57 -6.99
CA ASP A 344 39.31 -2.71 -6.53
C ASP A 344 39.27 -3.22 -5.08
N TYR A 345 38.49 -2.53 -4.26
CA TYR A 345 38.23 -2.89 -2.87
C TYR A 345 36.73 -3.09 -2.67
N SER A 346 36.38 -4.21 -2.04
CA SER A 346 34.99 -4.52 -1.70
C SER A 346 34.68 -4.16 -0.25
N PHE A 347 33.50 -3.60 -0.07
CA PHE A 347 32.92 -3.22 1.22
C PHE A 347 31.56 -3.90 1.35
N THR A 348 31.17 -4.21 2.58
CA THR A 348 29.87 -4.78 2.89
C THR A 348 29.17 -4.01 3.98
N THR A 349 27.85 -4.10 4.03
CA THR A 349 27.07 -3.60 5.17
C THR A 349 26.88 -4.66 6.25
N ASN A 350 26.33 -4.29 7.40
CA ASN A 350 25.53 -5.21 8.21
C ASN A 350 24.20 -5.53 7.49
N PRO A 351 23.43 -6.54 7.95
CA PRO A 351 22.03 -6.70 7.57
C PRO A 351 21.27 -5.38 7.69
N VAL A 352 20.72 -4.90 6.57
CA VAL A 352 19.87 -3.71 6.52
C VAL A 352 18.44 -4.18 6.56
N THR A 353 17.70 -3.74 7.57
CA THR A 353 16.31 -4.15 7.82
C THR A 353 15.41 -2.95 7.63
N ASP A 354 14.32 -3.19 6.93
CA ASP A 354 13.17 -2.31 6.91
C ASP A 354 12.15 -2.73 8.00
N PRO A 355 11.61 -1.78 8.80
CA PRO A 355 10.59 -2.09 9.82
C PRO A 355 9.32 -2.74 9.26
N ASP A 356 8.98 -2.43 8.02
CA ASP A 356 7.75 -2.88 7.34
C ASP A 356 8.03 -4.10 6.44
N GLU A 357 9.24 -4.68 6.56
CA GLU A 357 9.74 -5.84 5.81
C GLU A 357 9.87 -5.62 4.29
N ASP A 358 9.87 -4.36 3.86
CA ASP A 358 9.99 -3.98 2.45
C ASP A 358 11.33 -4.33 1.81
N GLN A 359 11.31 -4.43 0.48
CA GLN A 359 12.55 -4.56 -0.28
C GLN A 359 13.33 -3.24 -0.29
N VAL A 360 14.65 -3.36 -0.19
CA VAL A 360 15.55 -2.22 0.02
C VAL A 360 16.57 -2.08 -1.10
N PHE A 361 16.93 -0.82 -1.37
CA PHE A 361 18.00 -0.43 -2.27
C PHE A 361 19.11 0.26 -1.49
N CYS A 362 20.36 0.19 -1.96
CA CYS A 362 21.48 0.89 -1.33
C CYS A 362 22.26 1.77 -2.30
N LEU A 363 22.80 2.87 -1.79
CA LEU A 363 23.63 3.80 -2.54
C LEU A 363 24.92 4.07 -1.77
N TRP A 364 26.05 3.81 -2.43
CA TRP A 364 27.39 4.07 -1.92
C TRP A 364 27.89 5.41 -2.42
N ASP A 365 28.42 6.23 -1.52
CA ASP A 365 29.26 7.38 -1.80
C ASP A 365 30.70 7.03 -1.46
N TRP A 366 31.60 7.11 -2.43
CA TRP A 366 32.98 6.66 -2.30
C TRP A 366 33.93 7.74 -1.78
N GLY A 367 33.42 8.95 -1.51
CA GLY A 367 34.19 10.06 -0.94
C GLY A 367 35.16 10.74 -1.92
N ASP A 368 35.14 10.35 -3.20
CA ASP A 368 35.91 10.95 -4.29
C ASP A 368 35.03 11.73 -5.30
N GLY A 369 33.75 11.92 -4.95
CA GLY A 369 32.74 12.55 -5.80
C GLY A 369 31.99 11.56 -6.70
N SER A 370 32.31 10.27 -6.65
CA SER A 370 31.57 9.21 -7.35
C SER A 370 30.61 8.45 -6.43
N GLN A 371 29.54 7.92 -7.03
CA GLN A 371 28.52 7.12 -6.34
C GLN A 371 28.17 5.88 -7.16
N SER A 372 27.72 4.79 -6.50
CA SER A 372 27.35 3.53 -7.17
C SER A 372 26.04 3.59 -7.97
N GLY A 373 25.23 4.63 -7.77
CA GLY A 373 23.78 4.55 -8.03
C GLY A 373 23.07 3.66 -7.02
N TRP A 374 21.74 3.57 -7.12
CA TRP A 374 20.94 2.68 -6.28
C TRP A 374 21.06 1.24 -6.76
N LEU A 375 21.56 0.35 -5.91
CA LEU A 375 21.70 -1.09 -6.13
C LEU A 375 20.54 -1.81 -5.43
N GLY A 376 19.93 -2.80 -6.09
CA GLY A 376 18.80 -3.57 -5.55
C GLY A 376 17.75 -3.89 -6.63
N PRO A 377 16.53 -4.31 -6.24
CA PRO A 377 16.08 -4.49 -4.85
C PRO A 377 16.73 -5.70 -4.15
N PHE A 378 16.77 -5.65 -2.82
CA PHE A 378 17.19 -6.73 -1.93
C PHE A 378 16.10 -6.98 -0.87
N ASP A 379 15.97 -8.20 -0.37
CA ASP A 379 15.03 -8.47 0.72
C ASP A 379 15.51 -7.82 2.03
N SER A 380 14.57 -7.39 2.88
CA SER A 380 14.87 -6.88 4.23
C SER A 380 15.72 -7.89 5.02
N GLY A 381 16.76 -7.38 5.69
CA GLY A 381 17.74 -8.17 6.42
C GLY A 381 18.93 -8.68 5.59
N GLN A 382 19.02 -8.36 4.30
CA GLN A 382 20.18 -8.74 3.48
C GLN A 382 21.39 -7.82 3.69
N ILE A 383 22.58 -8.35 3.38
CA ILE A 383 23.85 -7.61 3.38
C ILE A 383 24.12 -7.09 1.97
N PHE A 384 24.46 -5.81 1.85
CA PHE A 384 24.86 -5.23 0.58
C PHE A 384 26.37 -5.30 0.39
N SER A 385 26.80 -5.33 -0.86
CA SER A 385 28.22 -5.21 -1.20
C SER A 385 28.41 -4.16 -2.29
N GLY A 386 29.48 -3.38 -2.16
CA GLY A 386 29.91 -2.41 -3.16
C GLY A 386 31.41 -2.58 -3.41
N THR A 387 31.85 -2.35 -4.64
CA THR A 387 33.27 -2.41 -5.02
C THR A 387 33.67 -1.12 -5.70
N HIS A 388 34.82 -0.56 -5.32
CA HIS A 388 35.36 0.68 -5.89
C HIS A 388 36.88 0.70 -5.91
N HIS A 389 37.46 1.53 -6.77
CA HIS A 389 38.88 1.86 -6.78
C HIS A 389 39.09 3.36 -6.90
N TRP A 390 40.21 3.84 -6.37
CA TRP A 390 40.60 5.24 -6.43
C TRP A 390 41.81 5.40 -7.33
N SER A 391 41.83 6.42 -8.20
CA SER A 391 42.94 6.70 -9.10
C SER A 391 44.04 7.56 -8.48
N GLU A 392 43.71 8.32 -7.43
CA GLU A 392 44.61 9.24 -6.76
C GLU A 392 44.87 8.82 -5.29
N PRO A 393 46.04 9.15 -4.72
CA PRO A 393 46.29 8.99 -3.30
C PRO A 393 45.43 9.96 -2.47
N GLY A 394 44.93 9.50 -1.31
CA GLY A 394 44.10 10.33 -0.45
C GLY A 394 43.51 9.58 0.72
N VAL A 395 42.86 10.31 1.60
CA VAL A 395 41.96 9.75 2.63
C VAL A 395 40.54 10.00 2.15
N TYR A 396 39.81 8.93 1.92
CA TYR A 396 38.45 8.97 1.41
C TYR A 396 37.46 8.55 2.50
N SER A 397 36.32 9.23 2.52
CA SER A 397 35.27 9.03 3.50
C SER A 397 34.08 8.37 2.81
N ILE A 398 33.94 7.06 2.97
CA ILE A 398 32.89 6.27 2.35
C ILE A 398 31.64 6.35 3.22
N GLN A 399 30.48 6.54 2.60
CA GLN A 399 29.18 6.47 3.26
C GLN A 399 28.21 5.64 2.43
N VAL A 400 27.24 5.04 3.10
CA VAL A 400 26.16 4.28 2.46
C VAL A 400 24.84 4.66 3.10
N LYS A 401 23.78 4.68 2.30
CA LYS A 401 22.40 4.78 2.80
C LYS A 401 21.50 3.80 2.07
N ALA A 402 20.34 3.56 2.64
CA ALA A 402 19.32 2.70 2.08
C ALA A 402 18.05 3.50 1.78
N LYS A 403 17.22 2.96 0.90
CA LYS A 403 15.82 3.35 0.74
C LYS A 403 14.98 2.11 0.50
N ASP A 404 13.72 2.15 0.87
CA ASP A 404 12.75 1.10 0.53
C ASP A 404 12.23 1.25 -0.92
N THR A 405 11.26 0.40 -1.27
CA THR A 405 10.52 0.42 -2.54
C THR A 405 9.61 1.65 -2.69
N TYR A 406 9.22 2.28 -1.58
CA TYR A 406 8.35 3.46 -1.53
C TYR A 406 9.12 4.79 -1.58
N GLY A 407 10.44 4.73 -1.47
CA GLY A 407 11.35 5.86 -1.63
C GLY A 407 11.73 6.58 -0.35
N GLU A 408 11.28 6.13 0.82
CA GLU A 408 11.75 6.68 2.09
C GLU A 408 13.22 6.29 2.33
N VAL A 409 13.99 7.23 2.85
CA VAL A 409 15.45 7.15 2.82
C VAL A 409 16.01 7.13 4.23
N SER A 410 16.86 6.14 4.52
CA SER A 410 17.58 6.09 5.78
C SER A 410 18.61 7.20 5.91
N ALA A 411 19.00 7.52 7.14
CA ALA A 411 20.16 8.37 7.37
C ALA A 411 21.42 7.72 6.74
N TRP A 412 22.39 8.56 6.34
CA TRP A 412 23.70 8.06 5.94
C TRP A 412 24.36 7.30 7.09
N SER A 413 25.11 6.26 6.75
CA SER A 413 26.01 5.58 7.67
C SER A 413 27.00 6.55 8.28
N GLU A 414 27.52 6.19 9.46
CA GLU A 414 28.73 6.83 9.97
C GLU A 414 29.85 6.76 8.92
N PRO A 415 30.63 7.84 8.75
CA PRO A 415 31.70 7.88 7.76
C PRO A 415 32.76 6.79 7.98
N PHE A 416 33.03 6.00 6.94
CA PHE A 416 34.07 4.97 6.95
C PHE A 416 35.31 5.46 6.20
N SER A 417 36.40 5.74 6.92
CA SER A 417 37.64 6.21 6.30
C SER A 417 38.51 5.07 5.74
N ILE A 418 38.94 5.22 4.49
CA ILE A 418 40.00 4.44 3.84
C ILE A 418 41.15 5.36 3.41
N THR A 419 42.39 4.92 3.57
CA THR A 419 43.58 5.63 3.07
C THR A 419 44.14 4.92 1.84
N ILE A 420 44.17 5.61 0.70
CA ILE A 420 44.73 5.12 -0.57
C ILE A 420 46.09 5.75 -0.82
N THR A 421 47.05 4.92 -1.24
CA THR A 421 48.44 5.34 -1.48
C THR A 421 48.92 4.92 -2.87
N SER A 422 49.76 5.73 -3.52
CA SER A 422 50.42 5.36 -4.78
C SER A 422 51.66 4.48 -4.58
N LYS A 423 52.23 4.49 -3.36
CA LYS A 423 53.42 3.74 -2.98
C LYS A 423 53.22 3.17 -1.57
N VAL A 424 53.48 1.88 -1.39
CA VAL A 424 53.53 1.26 -0.05
C VAL A 424 54.91 0.65 0.14
N PHE A 425 55.65 1.12 1.14
CA PHE A 425 56.78 0.40 1.71
C PHE A 425 56.40 -0.06 3.12
N LEU A 426 56.39 -1.37 3.34
CA LEU A 426 56.27 -1.97 4.67
C LEU A 426 57.59 -2.67 4.98
N LEU A 427 58.31 -2.16 5.97
CA LEU A 427 59.46 -2.86 6.55
C LEU A 427 58.96 -3.61 7.79
N GLY A 428 59.21 -4.93 7.83
CA GLY A 428 58.95 -5.78 8.99
C GLY A 428 59.80 -5.43 10.22
N LEU A 429 59.81 -6.31 11.23
CA LEU A 429 60.50 -6.12 12.51
C LEU A 429 61.95 -5.65 12.36
N VAL A 430 62.16 -4.36 12.63
CA VAL A 430 63.46 -3.72 12.76
C VAL A 430 64.11 -4.19 14.06
N GLN A 431 65.30 -4.77 13.97
CA GLN A 431 66.07 -5.23 15.15
C GLN A 431 66.81 -4.07 15.81
N ASP A 432 67.39 -3.18 15.02
CA ASP A 432 68.18 -2.05 15.51
C ASP A 432 68.14 -0.88 14.52
N VAL A 433 68.26 0.33 15.05
CA VAL A 433 68.31 1.60 14.28
C VAL A 433 69.49 2.40 14.78
N ASN A 434 70.48 2.61 13.91
CA ASN A 434 71.62 3.46 14.22
C ASN A 434 71.54 4.77 13.43
N THR A 435 71.59 5.88 14.15
CA THR A 435 71.57 7.24 13.59
C THR A 435 72.96 7.86 13.77
N SER A 436 73.70 7.93 12.67
CA SER A 436 74.91 8.74 12.57
C SER A 436 74.60 10.01 11.78
N GLY A 437 75.34 11.10 12.00
CA GLY A 437 75.08 12.38 11.32
C GLY A 437 75.16 12.35 9.79
N GLU A 438 75.63 11.25 9.19
CA GLU A 438 75.77 11.10 7.73
C GLU A 438 74.80 10.09 7.12
N VAL A 439 74.32 9.07 7.85
CA VAL A 439 73.48 7.98 7.34
C VAL A 439 72.63 7.35 8.45
N THR A 440 71.42 6.92 8.13
CA THR A 440 70.57 6.05 8.99
C THR A 440 70.62 4.61 8.49
N LEU A 441 70.92 3.66 9.39
CA LEU A 441 70.94 2.22 9.08
C LEU A 441 69.78 1.48 9.75
N LEU A 442 69.06 0.66 8.97
CA LEU A 442 68.02 -0.24 9.45
C LEU A 442 68.44 -1.70 9.28
N THR A 443 68.45 -2.46 10.38
CA THR A 443 68.79 -3.89 10.37
C THR A 443 67.55 -4.74 10.58
N MET A 444 67.28 -5.62 9.62
CA MET A 444 66.10 -6.50 9.63
C MET A 444 66.40 -7.85 10.29
N LYS A 445 65.38 -8.53 10.86
CA LYS A 445 65.50 -9.83 11.58
C LYS A 445 66.19 -10.97 10.82
N ARG A 446 66.42 -10.84 9.51
CA ARG A 446 67.13 -11.81 8.64
C ARG A 446 68.52 -11.34 8.18
N GLY A 447 69.09 -10.28 8.77
CA GLY A 447 70.44 -9.80 8.46
C GLY A 447 70.55 -8.95 7.19
N ILE A 448 69.43 -8.41 6.71
CA ILE A 448 69.43 -7.42 5.62
C ILE A 448 69.64 -6.04 6.22
N GLU A 449 70.64 -5.33 5.73
CA GLU A 449 70.94 -3.93 6.10
C GLU A 449 70.53 -2.99 4.97
N LEU A 450 69.78 -1.96 5.33
CA LEU A 450 69.38 -0.89 4.43
C LEU A 450 70.00 0.43 4.91
N SER A 451 70.60 1.16 3.98
CA SER A 451 71.30 2.42 4.23
C SER A 451 70.60 3.58 3.53
N PHE A 452 70.38 4.66 4.27
CA PHE A 452 69.59 5.80 3.84
C PHE A 452 70.27 7.12 4.20
N ASN A 453 70.08 8.16 3.38
CA ASN A 453 70.37 9.53 3.80
C ASN A 453 69.64 9.85 5.13
N PRO A 454 70.18 10.71 6.01
CA PRO A 454 69.60 10.95 7.33
C PRO A 454 68.13 11.41 7.24
N PHE A 455 67.24 10.71 7.94
CA PHE A 455 65.83 11.07 8.06
C PHE A 455 65.35 10.86 9.51
N ASN A 456 64.27 11.53 9.90
CA ASN A 456 63.73 11.41 11.25
C ASN A 456 62.94 10.12 11.43
N VAL A 457 63.30 9.31 12.43
CA VAL A 457 62.58 8.06 12.77
C VAL A 457 61.75 8.30 14.03
N ASN A 458 60.43 8.22 13.92
CA ASN A 458 59.52 8.26 15.08
C ASN A 458 59.27 6.84 15.61
N ARG A 459 59.70 6.53 16.84
CA ARG A 459 59.44 5.23 17.50
C ARG A 459 58.02 5.20 18.07
N LEU A 460 57.15 4.34 17.54
CA LEU A 460 55.89 3.94 18.16
C LEU A 460 56.07 2.56 18.83
N SER A 461 55.54 2.37 20.02
CA SER A 461 55.86 1.24 20.90
C SER A 461 55.34 -0.13 20.41
N SER A 462 56.12 -1.17 20.76
CA SER A 462 55.90 -2.63 20.62
C SER A 462 55.75 -3.25 19.21
N VAL A 463 55.46 -2.47 18.17
CA VAL A 463 55.69 -2.88 16.76
C VAL A 463 56.29 -1.68 16.02
N GLN A 464 57.57 -1.76 15.66
CA GLN A 464 58.25 -0.66 14.98
C GLN A 464 57.90 -0.67 13.50
N VAL A 465 56.90 0.13 13.10
CA VAL A 465 56.63 0.47 11.71
C VAL A 465 57.32 1.81 11.41
N VAL A 466 58.20 1.83 10.40
CA VAL A 466 58.82 3.07 9.88
C VAL A 466 58.09 3.44 8.59
N ILE A 467 57.43 4.60 8.60
CA ILE A 467 56.85 5.23 7.40
C ILE A 467 57.91 6.17 6.86
N LEU A 468 58.34 5.96 5.61
CA LEU A 468 59.29 6.83 4.92
C LEU A 468 58.51 7.82 4.04
N ASP A 469 58.75 9.12 4.25
CA ASP A 469 58.26 10.21 3.40
C ASP A 469 59.29 10.51 2.28
N ASP A 470 58.83 11.18 1.22
CA ASP A 470 59.10 10.92 -0.20
C ASP A 470 60.50 11.27 -0.79
N GLU A 471 61.59 11.37 -0.01
CA GLU A 471 62.92 11.76 -0.57
C GLU A 471 64.12 10.91 -0.15
N VAL A 472 63.91 9.64 0.23
CA VAL A 472 65.04 8.81 0.67
C VAL A 472 65.63 7.97 -0.47
N GLN A 473 66.73 8.44 -1.06
CA GLN A 473 67.61 7.60 -1.88
C GLN A 473 68.57 6.80 -0.99
N GLY A 474 68.60 5.48 -1.16
CA GLY A 474 69.41 4.56 -0.35
C GLY A 474 69.99 3.40 -1.15
N TYR A 475 71.12 2.87 -0.68
CA TYR A 475 71.93 1.85 -1.35
C TYR A 475 71.71 0.46 -0.71
N ILE A 476 71.60 -0.58 -1.55
CA ILE A 476 71.69 -1.99 -1.14
C ILE A 476 72.95 -2.59 -1.79
N GLY A 477 74.08 -2.60 -1.07
CA GLY A 477 75.35 -3.13 -1.58
C GLY A 477 75.89 -2.40 -2.83
N ARG A 478 76.33 -3.11 -3.88
CA ARG A 478 76.97 -2.52 -5.10
C ARG A 478 76.07 -2.46 -6.36
N ARG A 479 74.74 -2.54 -6.25
CA ARG A 479 73.85 -2.45 -7.42
C ARG A 479 72.68 -1.48 -7.20
N PHE A 480 72.41 -0.66 -8.23
CA PHE A 480 71.19 0.13 -8.38
C PHE A 480 70.06 -0.77 -8.87
N LEU A 481 68.87 -0.72 -8.26
CA LEU A 481 67.69 -1.34 -8.87
C LEU A 481 66.38 -0.60 -8.52
N PHE A 482 65.62 -0.34 -9.58
CA PHE A 482 64.18 -0.08 -9.57
C PHE A 482 63.42 -1.39 -9.30
N GLY A 483 62.46 -1.36 -8.38
CA GLY A 483 61.30 -2.27 -8.38
C GLY A 483 61.48 -3.71 -7.85
N GLN A 484 60.45 -4.13 -7.11
CA GLN A 484 60.04 -5.47 -6.66
C GLN A 484 60.82 -6.17 -5.53
N PHE A 485 60.23 -6.18 -4.33
CA PHE A 485 60.07 -7.39 -3.50
C PHE A 485 58.80 -7.31 -2.63
N TYR A 486 58.16 -8.47 -2.42
CA TYR A 486 56.99 -8.69 -1.56
C TYR A 486 57.40 -8.92 -0.10
N ALA A 487 56.65 -8.39 0.87
CA ALA A 487 56.65 -8.94 2.23
C ALA A 487 55.31 -8.73 2.95
N LEU A 488 54.74 -9.86 3.35
CA LEU A 488 53.59 -10.04 4.24
C LEU A 488 54.11 -10.16 5.69
N ALA A 489 53.39 -9.61 6.68
CA ALA A 489 53.16 -10.24 7.99
C ALA A 489 52.30 -9.35 8.90
N LEU A 490 51.09 -9.81 9.24
CA LEU A 490 50.55 -9.76 10.60
C LEU A 490 49.67 -11.01 10.82
N SER A 491 50.10 -11.85 11.77
CA SER A 491 49.27 -12.68 12.66
C SER A 491 49.18 -11.91 14.00
N ASP A 492 48.18 -12.00 14.85
CA ASP A 492 46.98 -12.83 14.93
C ASP A 492 45.69 -12.05 14.62
#